data_AF-A0A520EYI0-F1
#
_entry.id   AF-A0A520EYI0-F1
#
_cell.length_a   1.000
_cell.length_b   1.000
_cell.length_c   1.000
_cell.angle_alpha   90.00
_cell.angle_beta   90.00
_cell.angle_gamma   90.00
#
_symmetry.space_group_name_H-M   'P 1'
#
loop_
_entity.id
_entity.type
_entity.pdbx_description
1 polymer ?
#
loop_
_entity_poly.entity_id
_entity_poly.type
_entity_poly.pdbx_seq_one_letter_code
_entity_poly.pdbx_strand_id
1 'polypeptide(L)' 'MKPISERDIRSSFVNSSKGDATRLSLPDMFDEVPWEDLDFLGWGDPKLAGRSYIV' A
#
# COMPACT_ATOMS: atom_id res chain seq x y z
N MET A 1 -0.58 11.33 -9.47
CA MET A 1 -1.72 10.36 -9.48
C MET A 1 -2.98 10.91 -8.78
N LYS A 2 -4.15 10.26 -8.96
CA LYS A 2 -5.35 10.53 -8.12
C LYS A 2 -5.17 9.84 -6.76
N PRO A 3 -5.68 10.40 -5.64
CA PRO A 3 -5.71 9.70 -4.37
C PRO A 3 -6.35 8.32 -4.48
N ILE A 4 -5.68 7.31 -3.95
CA ILE A 4 -6.09 5.91 -3.99
C ILE A 4 -6.57 5.52 -2.60
N SER A 5 -7.72 4.85 -2.49
CA SER A 5 -8.21 4.40 -1.18
C SER A 5 -7.48 3.14 -0.70
N GLU A 6 -7.56 2.87 0.60
CA GLU A 6 -7.12 1.59 1.17
C GLU A 6 -7.72 0.39 0.42
N ARG A 7 -9.01 0.49 0.06
CA ARG A 7 -9.71 -0.57 -0.67
C ARG A 7 -9.08 -0.82 -2.04
N ASP A 8 -8.77 0.24 -2.76
CA ASP A 8 -8.16 0.16 -4.08
C ASP A 8 -6.77 -0.48 -4.00
N ILE A 9 -5.95 -0.08 -3.02
CA ILE A 9 -4.65 -0.71 -2.73
C ILE A 9 -4.80 -2.20 -2.46
N ARG A 10 -5.71 -2.61 -1.56
CA ARG A 10 -5.89 -4.04 -1.24
C ARG A 10 -6.31 -4.84 -2.47
N SER A 11 -7.11 -4.26 -3.36
CA SER A 11 -7.52 -4.93 -4.61
C SER A 11 -6.44 -4.99 -5.69
N SER A 12 -5.40 -4.16 -5.64
CA SER A 12 -4.33 -4.14 -6.64
C SER A 12 -3.34 -5.30 -6.51
N PHE A 13 -3.24 -5.91 -5.32
CA PHE A 13 -2.40 -7.09 -5.04
C PHE A 13 -2.98 -8.41 -5.59
N VAL A 14 -3.28 -8.44 -6.90
CA VAL A 14 -3.84 -9.61 -7.60
C VAL A 14 -2.89 -10.82 -7.63
N ASN A 15 -1.60 -10.60 -7.39
CA ASN A 15 -0.56 -11.62 -7.30
C ASN A 15 -0.39 -12.19 -5.89
N SER A 16 -1.15 -11.70 -4.91
CA SER A 16 -1.10 -12.14 -3.52
C SER A 16 -2.33 -12.94 -3.14
N SER A 17 -2.24 -13.73 -2.08
CA SER A 17 -3.43 -14.34 -1.51
C SER A 17 -4.39 -13.26 -0.98
N LYS A 18 -5.71 -13.52 -0.99
CA LYS A 18 -6.69 -12.61 -0.37
C LYS A 18 -6.35 -12.29 1.08
N GLY A 19 -5.84 -13.28 1.83
CA GLY A 19 -5.44 -13.10 3.22
C GLY A 19 -4.25 -12.15 3.38
N ASP A 20 -3.26 -12.21 2.48
CA ASP A 20 -2.11 -11.32 2.53
C ASP A 20 -2.48 -9.89 2.16
N ALA A 21 -3.31 -9.71 1.13
CA ALA A 21 -3.82 -8.40 0.75
C ALA A 21 -4.66 -7.76 1.88
N THR A 22 -5.50 -8.53 2.57
CA THR A 22 -6.31 -8.01 3.68
C THR A 22 -5.48 -7.68 4.93
N ARG A 23 -4.34 -8.33 5.15
CA ARG A 23 -3.49 -8.11 6.34
C ARG A 23 -2.37 -7.12 6.13
N LEU A 24 -2.15 -6.65 4.90
CA LEU A 24 -1.12 -5.67 4.60
C LEU A 24 -1.33 -4.42 5.47
N SER A 25 -0.25 -3.96 6.09
CA SER A 25 -0.22 -2.73 6.89
C SER A 25 0.01 -1.54 5.96
N LEU A 26 -0.82 -0.50 6.05
CA LEU A 26 -0.59 0.75 5.32
C LEU A 26 0.51 1.59 6.00
N PRO A 27 1.12 2.56 5.28
CA PRO A 27 2.01 3.55 5.89
C PRO A 27 1.30 4.35 6.99
N ASP A 28 2.01 4.73 8.05
CA ASP A 28 1.42 5.47 9.19
C ASP A 28 0.76 6.80 8.79
N MET A 29 1.31 7.50 7.78
CA MET A 29 0.80 8.78 7.28
C MET A 29 0.11 8.61 5.92
N PHE A 30 -0.66 7.53 5.75
CA PHE A 30 -1.32 7.21 4.47
C PHE A 30 -2.22 8.35 3.94
N ASP A 31 -2.96 9.00 4.84
CA ASP A 31 -3.87 10.10 4.48
C ASP A 31 -3.12 11.39 4.05
N GLU A 32 -1.82 11.46 4.34
CA GLU A 32 -0.95 12.61 4.02
C GLU A 32 -0.09 12.36 2.78
N VAL A 33 -0.27 11.22 2.09
CA VAL A 33 0.50 10.89 0.89
C VAL A 33 0.25 11.93 -0.21
N PRO A 34 1.30 12.58 -0.75
CA PRO A 34 1.17 13.59 -1.80
C PRO A 34 0.97 12.91 -3.17
N TRP A 35 -0.20 12.30 -3.38
CA TRP A 35 -0.49 11.47 -4.55
C TRP A 35 -0.23 12.16 -5.88
N GLU A 36 -0.42 13.48 -5.97
CA GLU A 36 -0.24 14.24 -7.20
C GLU A 36 1.22 14.19 -7.70
N ASP A 37 2.18 14.12 -6.79
CA ASP A 37 3.62 14.15 -7.07
C ASP A 37 4.25 12.74 -7.21
N LEU A 38 3.45 11.68 -7.05
CA LEU A 38 3.92 10.30 -7.10
C LEU A 38 3.57 9.59 -8.40
N ASP A 39 4.55 8.85 -8.92
CA ASP A 39 4.38 7.81 -9.95
C ASP A 39 4.09 6.43 -9.32
N PHE A 40 4.61 6.19 -8.11
CA PHE A 40 4.39 4.98 -7.32
C PHE A 40 4.44 5.31 -5.83
N LEU A 41 3.72 4.54 -5.00
CA LEU A 41 3.84 4.58 -3.55
C LEU A 41 4.54 3.29 -3.06
N GLY A 42 5.74 3.43 -2.49
CA GLY A 42 6.49 2.33 -1.88
C GLY A 42 6.61 2.49 -0.37
N TRP A 43 6.46 1.41 0.39
CA TRP A 43 6.63 1.41 1.85
C TRP A 43 7.03 0.05 2.41
N GLY A 44 7.61 0.06 3.61
CA GLY A 44 7.91 -1.16 4.38
C GLY A 44 6.75 -1.57 5.29
N ASP A 45 6.58 -2.86 5.55
CA ASP A 45 5.64 -3.34 6.55
C ASP A 45 6.20 -3.09 7.97
N PRO A 46 5.57 -2.24 8.81
CA PRO A 46 6.03 -2.00 10.17
C PRO A 46 5.98 -3.25 11.06
N LYS A 47 5.18 -4.27 10.69
CA LYS A 47 5.01 -5.51 11.46
C LYS A 47 5.91 -6.64 10.99
N LEU A 48 6.49 -6.54 9.79
CA LEU A 48 7.26 -7.61 9.16
C LEU A 48 8.55 -7.04 8.55
N ALA A 49 9.62 -7.05 9.36
CA ALA A 49 10.93 -6.59 8.92
C ALA A 49 11.36 -7.31 7.63
N GLY A 50 11.81 -6.53 6.65
CA GLY A 50 12.23 -7.04 5.33
C GLY A 50 11.10 -7.22 4.31
N ARG A 51 9.84 -6.98 4.68
CA ARG A 51 8.72 -6.93 3.74
C ARG A 51 8.46 -5.50 3.30
N SER A 52 8.31 -5.30 2.00
CA SER A 52 7.96 -4.01 1.39
C SER A 52 6.89 -4.19 0.32
N TYR A 53 6.18 -3.11 0.06
CA TYR A 53 5.11 -3.01 -0.91
C TYR A 53 5.39 -1.85 -1.86
N ILE A 54 4.87 -1.96 -3.08
CA ILE A 54 4.83 -0.88 -4.06
C ILE A 54 3.51 -0.97 -4.82
N VAL A 55 2.86 0.18 -5.04
CA VAL A 55 1.65 0.32 -5.85
C VAL A 55 1.79 1.45 -6.86
#